data_AF-A0A5E4HR46-F1
#
_entry.id   AF-A0A5E4HR46-F1
#
_cell.length_a   1.000
_cell.length_b   1.000
_cell.length_c   1.000
_cell.angle_alpha   90.00
_cell.angle_beta   90.00
_cell.angle_gamma   90.00
#
_symmetry.space_group_name_H-M   'P 1'
#
loop_
_entity.id
_entity.type
_entity.pdbx_description
1 polymer ?
#
loop_
_entity_poly.entity_id
_entity_poly.type
_entity_poly.pdbx_seq_one_letter_code
_entity_poly.pdbx_strand_id
1 'polypeptide(L)'
;MPQKPICTRDPTIRSNLYKLLSTGFRYPTPELFKTFQNGELIDELMYNISAIPELNALMSEHLLMKDDEKDAMKGMTLAEFGAIFTRTFDTGTPVPPCPPYEGHYCTKPRSMIMLEVSEFYNFFGLCMSQEEGKREFPDHICAELEFLHFLTFKEGEALREGEEEKLKGYLLAQKDFLERHVIEWVPKFCIKLQNSEGVHFYAGLAQIASGFITYEFENIIK
;
A
#
# COMPACT_ATOMS: atom_id res chain seq x y z
N MET A 1 -16.38 -5.75 -33.27
CA MET A 1 -15.39 -6.43 -32.41
C MET A 1 -16.08 -6.73 -31.10
N PRO A 2 -16.10 -7.98 -30.59
CA PRO A 2 -16.62 -8.21 -29.25
C PRO A 2 -15.72 -7.46 -28.27
N GLN A 3 -16.30 -6.59 -27.45
CA GLN A 3 -15.62 -6.03 -26.30
C GLN A 3 -15.10 -7.20 -25.46
N LYS A 4 -13.77 -7.28 -25.28
CA LYS A 4 -13.18 -8.17 -24.28
C LYS A 4 -13.94 -7.88 -22.99
N PRO A 5 -14.48 -8.89 -22.28
CA PRO A 5 -15.07 -8.65 -20.97
C PRO A 5 -14.01 -7.90 -20.18
N ILE A 6 -14.36 -6.73 -19.65
CA ILE A 6 -13.51 -6.02 -18.69
C ILE A 6 -13.30 -7.04 -17.59
N CYS A 7 -12.11 -7.63 -17.54
CA CYS A 7 -11.74 -8.50 -16.47
C CYS A 7 -11.84 -7.62 -15.23
N THR A 8 -12.79 -7.89 -14.34
CA THR A 8 -13.01 -7.14 -13.09
C THR A 8 -11.80 -7.21 -12.14
N ARG A 9 -10.70 -7.82 -12.60
CA ARG A 9 -9.48 -8.15 -11.86
C ARG A 9 -8.25 -7.90 -12.75
N ASP A 10 -8.22 -6.79 -13.48
CA ASP A 10 -7.05 -6.46 -14.30
C ASP A 10 -5.79 -6.34 -13.40
N PRO A 11 -4.81 -7.25 -13.54
CA PRO A 11 -3.60 -7.23 -12.72
C PRO A 11 -2.82 -5.93 -12.90
N THR A 12 -2.99 -5.22 -14.02
CA THR A 12 -2.35 -3.93 -14.25
C THR A 12 -2.87 -2.86 -13.28
N ILE A 13 -4.19 -2.77 -13.12
CA ILE A 13 -4.84 -1.82 -12.20
C ILE A 13 -4.47 -2.16 -10.75
N ARG A 14 -4.61 -3.43 -10.37
CA ARG A 14 -4.28 -3.92 -9.02
C ARG A 14 -2.81 -3.67 -8.67
N SER A 15 -1.89 -4.01 -9.58
CA SER A 15 -0.46 -3.77 -9.43
C SER A 15 -0.15 -2.27 -9.28
N ASN A 16 -0.82 -1.40 -10.03
CA ASN A 16 -0.61 0.05 -9.90
C ASN A 16 -1.14 0.60 -8.56
N LEU A 17 -2.26 0.09 -8.04
CA LEU A 17 -2.75 0.45 -6.71
C LEU A 17 -1.74 0.12 -5.62
N TYR A 18 -1.16 -1.09 -5.61
CA TYR A 18 -0.10 -1.47 -4.66
C TYR A 18 1.10 -0.51 -4.74
N LYS A 19 1.55 -0.18 -5.95
CA LYS A 19 2.65 0.76 -6.18
C LYS A 19 2.35 2.15 -5.64
N LEU A 20 1.16 2.69 -5.93
CA LEU A 20 0.75 4.02 -5.50
C LEU A 20 0.60 4.10 -3.98
N LEU A 21 0.00 3.09 -3.36
CA LEU A 21 -0.11 2.99 -1.92
C LEU A 21 1.27 2.92 -1.25
N SER A 22 2.16 2.06 -1.73
CA SER A 22 3.54 2.00 -1.24
C SER A 22 4.24 3.37 -1.38
N THR A 23 4.04 4.05 -2.51
CA THR A 23 4.59 5.38 -2.77
C THR A 23 4.06 6.44 -1.82
N GLY A 24 2.77 6.41 -1.48
CA GLY A 24 2.17 7.35 -0.54
C GLY A 24 2.67 7.21 0.91
N PHE A 25 3.10 6.02 1.32
CA PHE A 25 3.65 5.76 2.66
C PHE A 25 5.17 5.98 2.77
N ARG A 26 5.86 6.33 1.69
CA ARG A 26 7.30 6.64 1.75
C ARG A 26 7.53 8.00 2.39
N TYR A 27 8.73 8.16 2.96
CA TYR A 27 9.21 9.47 3.36
C TYR A 27 9.20 10.44 2.16
N PRO A 28 8.65 11.65 2.30
CA PRO A 28 8.48 12.59 1.20
C PRO A 28 9.82 13.16 0.73
N THR A 29 10.24 12.84 -0.50
CA THR A 29 11.28 13.61 -1.21
C THR A 29 10.66 14.88 -1.81
N PRO A 30 11.45 15.88 -2.25
CA PRO A 30 10.92 17.07 -2.91
C PRO A 30 10.05 16.76 -4.13
N GLU A 31 10.41 15.75 -4.91
CA GLU A 31 9.68 15.30 -6.11
C GLU A 31 8.38 14.61 -5.70
N LEU A 32 8.46 13.68 -4.74
CA LEU A 32 7.30 12.95 -4.26
C LEU A 32 6.28 13.87 -3.60
N PHE A 33 6.72 14.79 -2.75
CA PHE A 33 5.84 15.75 -2.09
C PHE A 33 5.09 16.64 -3.08
N LYS A 34 5.69 17.04 -4.20
CA LYS A 34 4.97 17.79 -5.25
C LYS A 34 3.76 17.01 -5.79
N THR A 35 3.87 15.69 -5.94
CA THR A 35 2.74 14.86 -6.37
C THR A 35 1.62 14.83 -5.33
N PHE A 36 1.95 14.95 -4.04
CA PHE A 36 0.96 15.04 -2.96
C PHE A 36 0.33 16.44 -2.94
N GLN A 37 1.17 17.48 -3.05
CA GLN A 37 0.78 18.89 -3.03
C GLN A 37 -0.15 19.26 -4.20
N ASN A 38 0.12 18.72 -5.39
CA ASN A 38 -0.67 18.97 -6.59
C ASN A 38 -1.89 18.03 -6.71
N GLY A 39 -2.00 17.02 -5.85
CA GLY A 39 -3.08 16.02 -5.89
C GLY A 39 -2.88 14.89 -6.90
N GLU A 40 -1.78 14.86 -7.65
CA GLU A 40 -1.50 13.88 -8.70
C GLU A 40 -1.56 12.43 -8.20
N LEU A 41 -0.96 12.13 -7.03
CA LEU A 41 -1.00 10.78 -6.45
C LEU A 41 -2.46 10.36 -6.16
N ILE A 42 -3.23 11.28 -5.60
CA ILE A 42 -4.61 11.05 -5.19
C ILE A 42 -5.49 10.84 -6.42
N ASP A 43 -5.34 11.67 -7.44
CA ASP A 43 -6.08 11.53 -8.70
C ASP A 43 -5.75 10.18 -9.38
N GLU A 44 -4.49 9.75 -9.36
CA GLU A 44 -4.10 8.44 -9.90
C GLU A 44 -4.68 7.27 -9.10
N LEU A 45 -4.67 7.35 -7.75
CA LEU A 45 -5.33 6.36 -6.89
C LEU A 45 -6.82 6.27 -7.23
N MET A 46 -7.51 7.40 -7.32
CA MET A 46 -8.94 7.43 -7.61
C MET A 46 -9.28 6.91 -9.00
N TYR A 47 -8.45 7.22 -9.99
CA TYR A 47 -8.60 6.67 -11.33
C TYR A 47 -8.56 5.13 -11.31
N ASN A 48 -7.58 4.54 -10.63
CA ASN A 48 -7.45 3.09 -10.54
C ASN A 48 -8.55 2.44 -9.67
N ILE A 49 -8.98 3.08 -8.57
CA ILE A 49 -10.10 2.61 -7.75
C ILE A 49 -11.40 2.59 -8.54
N SER A 50 -11.67 3.64 -9.34
CA SER A 50 -12.88 3.74 -10.16
C SER A 50 -12.99 2.64 -11.23
N ALA A 51 -11.88 1.98 -11.56
CA ALA A 51 -11.85 0.83 -12.46
C ALA A 51 -12.28 -0.48 -11.79
N ILE A 52 -12.44 -0.50 -10.46
CA ILE A 52 -12.89 -1.65 -9.66
C ILE A 52 -14.22 -1.28 -8.98
N PRO A 53 -15.38 -1.64 -9.56
CA PRO A 53 -16.68 -1.20 -9.09
C PRO A 53 -16.98 -1.50 -7.62
N GLU A 54 -16.46 -2.60 -7.09
CA GLU A 54 -16.61 -3.02 -5.69
C GLU A 54 -15.91 -2.06 -4.71
N LEU A 55 -14.89 -1.34 -5.17
CA LEU A 55 -14.18 -0.34 -4.38
C LEU A 55 -14.80 1.05 -4.48
N ASN A 56 -15.85 1.25 -5.27
CA ASN A 56 -16.53 2.55 -5.37
C ASN A 56 -17.09 3.03 -4.02
N ALA A 57 -17.38 2.13 -3.08
CA ALA A 57 -17.77 2.50 -1.72
C ALA A 57 -16.67 3.31 -1.01
N LEU A 58 -15.39 3.02 -1.30
CA LEU A 58 -14.25 3.82 -0.81
C LEU A 58 -14.25 5.23 -1.40
N MET A 59 -14.89 5.45 -2.55
CA MET A 59 -15.03 6.80 -3.11
C MET A 59 -16.14 7.61 -2.41
N SER A 60 -17.15 6.94 -1.85
CA SER A 60 -18.28 7.58 -1.15
C SER A 60 -18.02 7.83 0.34
N GLU A 61 -17.17 7.02 0.98
CA GLU A 61 -16.77 7.22 2.37
C GLU A 61 -15.50 8.06 2.45
N HIS A 62 -15.65 9.38 2.66
CA HIS A 62 -14.70 10.24 3.40
C HIS A 62 -13.23 10.33 2.95
N LEU A 63 -12.86 9.84 1.77
CA LEU A 63 -11.45 9.55 1.48
C LEU A 63 -10.63 10.67 0.85
N LEU A 64 -11.28 11.68 0.30
CA LEU A 64 -10.58 12.79 -0.33
C LEU A 64 -10.87 14.01 0.48
N MET A 65 -9.83 14.46 1.17
CA MET A 65 -9.61 15.82 1.60
C MET A 65 -10.75 16.74 1.19
N LYS A 66 -11.57 17.15 2.18
CA LYS A 66 -12.50 18.27 1.99
C LYS A 66 -11.76 19.38 1.26
N ASP A 67 -12.44 20.21 0.47
CA ASP A 67 -11.76 21.26 -0.29
C ASP A 67 -10.78 22.06 0.59
N ASP A 68 -11.14 22.29 1.85
CA ASP A 68 -10.30 22.86 2.91
C ASP A 68 -8.97 22.11 3.16
N GLU A 69 -8.98 20.78 3.16
CA GLU A 69 -7.80 19.93 3.35
C GLU A 69 -6.91 19.87 2.09
N LYS A 70 -7.51 19.91 0.89
CA LYS A 70 -6.74 20.04 -0.37
C LYS A 70 -6.01 21.38 -0.41
N ASP A 71 -6.69 22.44 0.01
CA ASP A 71 -6.09 23.77 0.09
C ASP A 71 -5.03 23.86 1.20
N ALA A 72 -5.22 23.17 2.33
CA ALA A 72 -4.20 23.02 3.36
C ALA A 72 -2.95 22.27 2.84
N MET A 73 -3.12 21.18 2.09
CA MET A 73 -2.01 20.44 1.48
C MET A 73 -1.25 21.29 0.45
N LYS A 74 -1.95 22.05 -0.38
CA LYS A 74 -1.33 22.99 -1.34
C LYS A 74 -0.48 24.05 -0.66
N GLY A 75 -0.94 24.58 0.47
CA GLY A 75 -0.23 25.60 1.25
C GLY A 75 0.95 25.06 2.07
N MET A 76 1.06 23.74 2.26
CA MET A 76 2.05 23.12 3.12
C MET A 76 3.44 23.06 2.46
N THR A 77 4.48 23.27 3.26
CA THR A 77 5.87 23.08 2.83
C THR A 77 6.33 21.63 3.02
N LEU A 78 7.36 21.22 2.28
CA LEU A 78 7.98 19.89 2.46
C LEU A 78 8.47 19.67 3.90
N ALA A 79 9.00 20.72 4.55
CA ALA A 79 9.50 20.62 5.92
C ALA A 79 8.37 20.36 6.92
N GLU A 80 7.22 21.04 6.77
CA GLU A 80 6.04 20.81 7.61
C GLU A 80 5.49 19.40 7.40
N PHE A 81 5.34 18.97 6.15
CA PHE A 81 4.85 17.64 5.81
C PHE A 81 5.80 16.53 6.29
N GLY A 82 7.12 16.72 6.14
CA GLY A 82 8.13 15.83 6.69
C GLY A 82 8.07 15.74 8.22
N ALA A 83 7.86 16.86 8.92
CA ALA A 83 7.69 16.84 10.37
C ALA A 83 6.43 16.08 10.81
N ILE A 84 5.35 16.13 10.01
CA ILE A 84 4.14 15.32 10.22
C ILE A 84 4.46 13.83 10.03
N PHE A 85 5.16 13.47 8.96
CA PHE A 85 5.60 12.09 8.72
C PHE A 85 6.41 11.57 9.91
N THR A 86 7.49 12.27 10.28
CA THR A 86 8.37 11.87 11.38
C THR A 86 7.62 11.75 12.70
N ARG A 87 6.69 12.65 13.00
CA ARG A 87 5.87 12.57 14.22
C ARG A 87 4.91 11.38 14.22
N THR A 88 4.42 10.99 13.05
CA THR A 88 3.42 9.92 12.92
C THR A 88 4.09 8.54 12.95
N PHE A 89 5.19 8.38 12.20
CA PHE A 89 5.76 7.08 11.87
C PHE A 89 7.10 6.78 12.57
N ASP A 90 7.91 7.80 12.87
CA ASP A 90 9.32 7.59 13.27
C ASP A 90 9.64 7.98 14.71
N THR A 91 8.93 8.95 15.27
CA THR A 91 9.24 9.53 16.59
C THR A 91 8.11 9.35 17.58
N GLY A 92 8.45 8.86 18.77
CA GLY A 92 7.54 8.65 19.89
C GLY A 92 8.21 7.81 20.98
N THR A 93 7.62 7.78 22.18
CA THR A 93 8.15 7.00 23.31
C THR A 93 7.00 6.20 23.94
N PRO A 94 7.12 4.87 24.11
CA PRO A 94 8.27 4.01 23.77
C PRO A 94 8.40 3.67 22.28
N VAL A 95 7.35 3.91 21.48
CA VAL A 95 7.31 3.73 20.02
C VAL A 95 6.56 4.92 19.39
N PRO A 96 6.68 5.14 18.07
CA PRO A 96 5.90 6.15 17.36
C PRO A 96 4.39 5.93 17.50
N PRO A 97 3.55 6.97 17.28
CA PRO A 97 2.10 6.84 17.34
C PRO A 97 1.57 5.75 16.42
N CYS A 98 2.00 5.73 15.15
CA CYS A 98 1.54 4.77 14.15
C CYS A 98 2.74 4.15 13.41
N PRO A 99 3.54 3.28 14.05
CA PRO A 99 4.74 2.73 13.40
C PRO A 99 4.33 1.94 12.15
N PRO A 100 4.93 2.13 10.97
CA PRO A 100 4.47 1.51 9.72
C PRO A 100 5.03 0.09 9.50
N TYR A 101 5.03 -0.75 10.54
CA TYR A 101 5.60 -2.10 10.49
C TYR A 101 4.67 -3.17 11.06
N GLU A 102 4.55 -4.32 10.38
CA GLU A 102 3.69 -5.46 10.76
C GLU A 102 3.92 -5.87 12.22
N GLY A 103 5.18 -5.99 12.64
CA GLY A 103 5.55 -6.47 13.97
C GLY A 103 5.06 -5.64 15.15
N HIS A 104 4.52 -4.44 14.93
CA HIS A 104 3.90 -3.61 15.98
C HIS A 104 2.40 -3.85 16.16
N TYR A 105 1.76 -4.63 15.29
CA TYR A 105 0.30 -4.87 15.28
C TYR A 105 -0.07 -6.35 15.41
N CYS A 106 0.92 -7.23 15.28
CA CYS A 106 0.80 -8.67 15.43
C CYS A 106 1.31 -9.11 16.82
N THR A 107 0.79 -10.24 17.31
CA THR A 107 1.23 -10.82 18.60
C THR A 107 2.54 -11.58 18.50
N LYS A 108 2.90 -11.97 17.27
CA LYS A 108 4.11 -12.73 16.95
C LYS A 108 5.36 -11.87 17.15
N PRO A 109 6.50 -12.44 17.60
CA PRO A 109 7.74 -11.70 17.71
C PRO A 109 8.15 -11.07 16.36
N ARG A 110 8.44 -9.77 16.35
CA ARG A 110 8.82 -9.02 15.14
C ARG A 110 9.99 -9.64 14.38
N SER A 111 10.97 -10.22 15.07
CA SER A 111 12.10 -10.92 14.43
C SER A 111 11.66 -12.14 13.61
N MET A 112 10.62 -12.85 14.05
CA MET A 112 10.07 -14.00 13.33
C MET A 112 9.26 -13.55 12.11
N ILE A 113 8.51 -12.45 12.25
CA ILE A 113 7.81 -11.81 11.13
C ILE A 113 8.82 -11.40 10.04
N MET A 114 9.85 -10.64 10.43
CA MET A 114 10.89 -10.18 9.51
C MET A 114 11.59 -11.34 8.79
N LEU A 115 11.82 -12.46 9.48
CA LEU A 115 12.39 -13.67 8.87
C LEU A 115 11.44 -14.24 7.80
N GLU A 116 10.17 -14.45 8.15
CA GLU A 116 9.18 -15.02 7.22
C GLU A 116 8.96 -14.15 5.99
N VAL A 117 8.79 -12.84 6.18
CA VAL A 117 8.65 -11.89 5.07
C VAL A 117 9.90 -11.87 4.19
N SER A 118 11.09 -11.93 4.80
CA SER A 118 12.34 -12.02 4.02
C SER A 118 12.45 -13.31 3.22
N GLU A 119 11.96 -14.44 3.74
CA GLU A 119 11.92 -15.72 3.02
C GLU A 119 10.99 -15.65 1.80
N PHE A 120 9.85 -14.96 1.91
CA PHE A 120 9.00 -14.67 0.74
C PHE A 120 9.77 -13.88 -0.33
N TYR A 121 10.44 -12.79 0.04
CA TYR A 121 11.20 -11.99 -0.91
C TYR A 121 12.31 -12.81 -1.58
N ASN A 122 13.07 -13.57 -0.79
CA ASN A 122 14.16 -14.41 -1.28
C ASN A 122 13.68 -15.51 -2.23
N PHE A 123 12.51 -16.11 -1.98
CA PHE A 123 11.93 -17.14 -2.86
C PHE A 123 11.72 -16.61 -4.28
N PHE A 124 11.36 -15.33 -4.43
CA PHE A 124 11.20 -14.66 -5.73
C PHE A 124 12.49 -13.98 -6.22
N GLY A 125 13.63 -14.23 -5.57
CA GLY A 125 14.92 -13.65 -5.94
C GLY A 125 15.05 -12.15 -5.65
N LEU A 126 14.22 -11.62 -4.75
CA LEU A 126 14.23 -10.23 -4.34
C LEU A 126 15.04 -10.05 -3.05
N CYS A 127 15.59 -8.86 -2.86
CA CYS A 127 16.29 -8.47 -1.64
C CYS A 127 15.98 -7.02 -1.28
N MET A 128 16.11 -6.69 0.00
CA MET A 128 15.92 -5.32 0.48
C MET A 128 17.00 -4.39 -0.09
N SER A 129 16.60 -3.18 -0.46
CA SER A 129 17.51 -2.17 -0.98
C SER A 129 18.64 -1.88 0.01
N GLN A 130 19.87 -1.82 -0.51
CA GLN A 130 21.06 -1.43 0.25
C GLN A 130 21.41 0.06 0.07
N GLU A 131 20.64 0.77 -0.77
CA GLU A 131 20.81 2.19 -1.04
C GLU A 131 20.56 3.02 0.23
N GLU A 132 21.47 3.93 0.51
CA GLU A 132 21.41 4.79 1.68
C GLU A 132 20.15 5.69 1.61
N GLY A 133 19.40 5.78 2.70
CA GLY A 133 18.11 6.51 2.74
C GLY A 133 16.90 5.73 2.20
N LYS A 134 17.06 4.47 1.74
CA LYS A 134 15.95 3.56 1.38
C LYS A 134 16.00 2.24 2.16
N ARG A 135 16.76 2.21 3.26
CA ARG A 135 16.94 1.02 4.10
C ARG A 135 15.79 0.91 5.09
N GLU A 136 14.71 0.29 4.64
CA GLU A 136 13.63 -0.15 5.52
C GLU A 136 13.81 -1.60 5.95
N PHE A 137 13.14 -1.98 7.02
CA PHE A 137 13.02 -3.38 7.40
C PHE A 137 12.02 -4.12 6.49
N PRO A 138 12.17 -5.44 6.30
CA PRO A 138 11.31 -6.23 5.42
C PRO A 138 9.82 -6.17 5.80
N ASP A 139 9.51 -5.95 7.08
CA ASP A 139 8.15 -5.86 7.63
C ASP A 139 7.53 -4.45 7.55
N HIS A 140 8.16 -3.54 6.80
CA HIS A 140 7.64 -2.18 6.57
C HIS A 140 6.51 -2.20 5.53
N ILE A 141 5.46 -1.40 5.74
CA ILE A 141 4.28 -1.36 4.84
C ILE A 141 4.67 -1.16 3.36
N CYS A 142 5.61 -0.24 3.08
CA CYS A 142 6.08 0.00 1.72
C CYS A 142 6.70 -1.25 1.08
N ALA A 143 7.48 -2.03 1.83
CA ALA A 143 8.15 -3.23 1.31
C ALA A 143 7.14 -4.34 1.01
N GLU A 144 6.19 -4.57 1.91
CA GLU A 144 5.12 -5.56 1.72
C GLU A 144 4.22 -5.20 0.53
N LEU A 145 3.85 -3.93 0.39
CA LEU A 145 3.06 -3.44 -0.76
C LEU A 145 3.86 -3.48 -2.06
N GLU A 146 5.17 -3.21 -2.04
CA GLU A 146 6.04 -3.38 -3.23
C GLU A 146 6.15 -4.82 -3.67
N PHE A 147 6.20 -5.75 -2.72
CA PHE A 147 6.22 -7.16 -3.02
C PHE A 147 4.91 -7.63 -3.64
N LEU A 148 3.76 -7.18 -3.12
CA LEU A 148 2.46 -7.44 -3.74
C LEU A 148 2.36 -6.80 -5.13
N HIS A 149 2.83 -5.56 -5.30
CA HIS A 149 2.96 -4.93 -6.61
C HIS A 149 3.74 -5.82 -7.59
N PHE A 150 4.90 -6.35 -7.18
CA PHE A 150 5.72 -7.24 -7.98
C PHE A 150 4.96 -8.52 -8.37
N LEU A 151 4.34 -9.20 -7.41
CA LEU A 151 3.61 -10.44 -7.68
C LEU A 151 2.44 -10.21 -8.64
N THR A 152 1.67 -9.14 -8.44
CA THR A 152 0.55 -8.79 -9.33
C THR A 152 1.03 -8.31 -10.70
N PHE A 153 2.19 -7.66 -10.79
CA PHE A 153 2.81 -7.34 -12.08
C PHE A 153 3.19 -8.62 -12.85
N LYS A 154 3.81 -9.59 -12.16
CA LYS A 154 4.17 -10.89 -12.71
C LYS A 154 2.95 -11.75 -13.09
N GLU A 155 1.86 -11.65 -12.33
CA GLU A 155 0.56 -12.20 -12.72
C GLU A 155 0.12 -11.67 -14.10
N GLY A 156 0.21 -10.35 -14.30
CA GLY A 156 -0.13 -9.72 -15.58
C GLY A 156 0.79 -10.13 -16.75
N GLU A 157 2.09 -10.32 -16.50
CA GLU A 157 3.01 -10.88 -17.50
C GLU A 157 2.63 -12.30 -17.89
N ALA A 158 2.48 -13.20 -16.91
CA ALA A 158 2.11 -14.59 -17.16
C ALA A 158 0.77 -14.73 -17.89
N LEU A 159 -0.21 -13.88 -17.55
CA LEU A 159 -1.51 -13.85 -18.23
C LEU A 159 -1.39 -13.44 -19.71
N ARG A 160 -0.56 -12.44 -20.04
CA ARG A 160 -0.35 -12.00 -21.43
C ARG A 160 0.40 -13.05 -22.25
N GLU A 161 1.31 -13.77 -21.62
CA GLU A 161 2.14 -14.80 -22.27
C GLU A 161 1.45 -16.17 -22.34
N GLY A 162 0.32 -16.35 -21.66
CA GLY A 162 -0.42 -17.62 -21.64
C GLY A 162 0.24 -18.70 -20.77
N GLU A 163 1.06 -18.29 -19.79
CA GLU A 163 1.81 -19.19 -18.92
C GLU A 163 0.97 -19.60 -17.69
N GLU A 164 0.01 -20.51 -17.89
CA GLU A 164 -1.01 -20.89 -16.88
C GLU A 164 -0.44 -21.33 -15.52
N GLU A 165 0.63 -22.14 -15.51
CA GLU A 165 1.22 -22.63 -14.25
C GLU A 165 1.89 -21.51 -13.45
N LYS A 166 2.57 -20.59 -14.13
CA LYS A 166 3.17 -19.41 -13.48
C LYS A 166 2.09 -18.46 -12.98
N LEU A 167 1.04 -18.23 -13.76
CA LEU A 167 -0.12 -17.43 -13.36
C LEU A 167 -0.71 -17.97 -12.05
N LYS A 168 -0.96 -19.28 -11.98
CA LYS A 168 -1.45 -19.95 -10.77
C LYS A 168 -0.47 -19.78 -9.59
N GLY A 169 0.83 -19.94 -9.83
CA GLY A 169 1.87 -19.72 -8.81
C GLY A 169 1.85 -18.31 -8.21
N TYR A 170 1.75 -17.27 -9.05
CA TYR A 170 1.69 -15.89 -8.59
C TYR A 170 0.39 -15.57 -7.83
N LEU A 171 -0.75 -16.13 -8.25
CA LEU A 171 -2.02 -15.96 -7.53
C LEU A 171 -1.99 -16.62 -6.15
N LEU A 172 -1.43 -17.84 -6.05
CA LEU A 172 -1.24 -18.52 -4.76
C LEU A 172 -0.29 -17.74 -3.85
N ALA A 173 0.83 -17.26 -4.37
CA ALA A 173 1.78 -16.47 -3.60
C ALA A 173 1.18 -15.16 -3.08
N GLN A 174 0.38 -14.46 -3.90
CA GLN A 174 -0.36 -13.27 -3.47
C GLN A 174 -1.32 -13.61 -2.33
N LYS A 175 -2.09 -14.69 -2.47
CA LYS A 175 -3.02 -15.13 -1.41
C LYS A 175 -2.28 -15.45 -0.12
N ASP A 176 -1.23 -16.27 -0.19
CA ASP A 176 -0.49 -16.71 0.99
C ASP A 176 0.16 -15.51 1.70
N PHE A 177 0.70 -14.54 0.95
CA PHE A 177 1.30 -13.35 1.52
C PHE A 177 0.25 -12.42 2.14
N LEU A 178 -0.86 -12.17 1.44
CA LEU A 178 -1.98 -11.38 1.98
C LEU A 178 -2.52 -11.98 3.28
N GLU A 179 -2.77 -13.30 3.29
CA GLU A 179 -3.33 -14.04 4.43
C GLU A 179 -2.42 -14.03 5.65
N ARG A 180 -1.11 -14.22 5.42
CA ARG A 180 -0.15 -14.40 6.51
C ARG A 180 0.44 -13.10 7.05
N HIS A 181 0.57 -12.09 6.20
CA HIS A 181 1.37 -10.90 6.53
C HIS A 181 0.62 -9.59 6.44
N VAL A 182 -0.37 -9.42 5.57
CA VAL A 182 -0.89 -8.07 5.28
C VAL A 182 -2.29 -7.84 5.86
N ILE A 183 -3.21 -8.79 5.70
CA ILE A 183 -4.61 -8.62 6.11
C ILE A 183 -4.78 -8.50 7.63
N GLU A 184 -3.89 -9.10 8.42
CA GLU A 184 -3.98 -9.06 9.89
C GLU A 184 -3.73 -7.64 10.44
N TRP A 185 -2.82 -6.87 9.84
CA TRP A 185 -2.33 -5.64 10.45
C TRP A 185 -2.69 -4.36 9.73
N VAL A 186 -2.82 -4.36 8.39
CA VAL A 186 -3.14 -3.13 7.65
C VAL A 186 -4.47 -2.50 8.13
N PRO A 187 -5.54 -3.27 8.42
CA PRO A 187 -6.75 -2.71 9.03
C PRO A 187 -6.52 -2.11 10.43
N LYS A 188 -5.70 -2.76 11.27
CA LYS A 188 -5.35 -2.24 12.61
C LYS A 188 -4.51 -0.96 12.50
N PHE A 189 -3.58 -0.91 11.55
CA PHE A 189 -2.78 0.26 11.23
C PHE A 189 -3.65 1.43 10.78
N CYS A 190 -4.61 1.17 9.90
CA CYS A 190 -5.61 2.15 9.46
C CYS A 190 -6.41 2.73 10.65
N ILE A 191 -6.97 1.87 11.51
CA ILE A 191 -7.70 2.33 12.71
C ILE A 191 -6.80 3.20 13.60
N LYS A 192 -5.53 2.84 13.77
CA LYS A 192 -4.60 3.62 14.58
C LYS A 192 -4.34 5.00 13.99
N LEU A 193 -4.15 5.09 12.66
CA LEU A 193 -3.96 6.36 11.95
C LEU A 193 -5.20 7.25 12.01
N GLN A 194 -6.39 6.68 11.88
CA GLN A 194 -7.65 7.43 11.99
C GLN A 194 -7.84 8.06 13.38
N ASN A 195 -7.32 7.42 14.43
CA ASN A 195 -7.39 7.91 15.80
C ASN A 195 -6.19 8.80 16.20
N SER A 196 -5.20 8.97 15.31
CA SER A 196 -4.03 9.80 15.57
C SER A 196 -4.31 11.26 15.20
N GLU A 197 -3.84 12.19 16.02
CA GLU A 197 -3.81 13.61 15.65
C GLU A 197 -2.75 13.82 14.56
N GLY A 198 -3.12 14.46 13.45
CA GLY A 198 -2.21 14.64 12.32
C GLY A 198 -2.92 14.99 11.01
N VAL A 199 -2.17 14.91 9.91
CA VAL A 199 -2.69 15.24 8.58
C VAL A 199 -3.60 14.12 8.08
N HIS A 200 -4.84 14.47 7.77
CA HIS A 200 -5.89 13.62 7.21
C HIS A 200 -5.45 12.80 5.98
N PHE A 201 -4.40 13.25 5.27
CA PHE A 201 -3.73 12.53 4.19
C PHE A 201 -3.42 11.07 4.54
N TYR A 202 -2.71 10.81 5.64
CA TYR A 202 -2.30 9.45 5.98
C TYR A 202 -3.46 8.59 6.47
N ALA A 203 -4.43 9.20 7.16
CA ALA A 203 -5.65 8.51 7.55
C ALA A 203 -6.46 8.07 6.31
N GLY A 204 -6.58 8.95 5.32
CA GLY A 204 -7.22 8.62 4.05
C GLY A 204 -6.43 7.58 3.26
N LEU A 205 -5.12 7.74 3.12
CA LEU A 205 -4.29 6.75 2.42
C LEU A 205 -4.42 5.35 3.07
N ALA A 206 -4.45 5.27 4.39
CA ALA A 206 -4.63 4.01 5.11
C ALA A 206 -6.04 3.42 4.98
N GLN A 207 -7.07 4.26 4.84
CA GLN A 207 -8.43 3.82 4.51
C GLN A 207 -8.48 3.16 3.13
N ILE A 208 -7.88 3.79 2.11
CA ILE A 208 -7.78 3.18 0.77
C ILE A 208 -7.00 1.87 0.86
N ALA A 209 -5.84 1.88 1.53
CA ALA A 209 -5.02 0.68 1.67
C ALA A 209 -5.79 -0.46 2.34
N SER A 210 -6.45 -0.19 3.48
CA SER A 210 -7.23 -1.20 4.19
C SER A 210 -8.40 -1.71 3.36
N GLY A 211 -9.13 -0.84 2.68
CA GLY A 211 -10.25 -1.26 1.83
C GLY A 211 -9.79 -2.11 0.65
N PHE A 212 -8.71 -1.69 -0.02
CA PHE A 212 -8.13 -2.42 -1.14
C PHE A 212 -7.56 -3.77 -0.72
N ILE A 213 -6.81 -3.85 0.38
CA ILE A 213 -6.25 -5.11 0.90
C ILE A 213 -7.35 -6.10 1.28
N THR A 214 -8.42 -5.64 1.93
CA THR A 214 -9.57 -6.50 2.27
C THR A 214 -10.23 -7.04 0.99
N TYR A 215 -10.46 -6.18 0.00
CA TYR A 215 -11.00 -6.60 -1.29
C TYR A 215 -10.08 -7.62 -1.99
N GLU A 216 -8.77 -7.36 -2.02
CA GLU A 216 -7.79 -8.25 -2.65
C GLU A 216 -7.80 -9.63 -1.97
N PHE A 217 -7.74 -9.67 -0.63
CA PHE A 217 -7.77 -10.91 0.13
C PHE A 217 -9.06 -11.71 -0.10
N GLU A 218 -10.21 -11.04 -0.10
CA GLU A 218 -11.49 -11.69 -0.33
C GLU A 218 -11.65 -12.23 -1.74
N ASN A 219 -10.92 -11.69 -2.73
CA ASN A 219 -11.14 -12.04 -4.12
C ASN A 219 -9.99 -12.83 -4.75
N ILE A 220 -8.74 -12.79 -4.25
CA ILE A 220 -7.51 -13.27 -4.92
C ILE A 220 -7.62 -14.63 -5.65
N ILE A 221 -8.39 -15.59 -5.15
CA ILE A 221 -8.63 -16.91 -5.80
C ILE A 221 -10.13 -17.28 -5.82
N LYS A 222 -11.02 -16.32 -6.09
CA LYS A 222 -12.42 -16.59 -6.45
C LYS A 222 -12.58 -16.77 -7.95
#